data_AF-A0A2P2LH54-F1
#
_entry.id   AF-A0A2P2LH54-F1
#
_cell.length_a   1.000
_cell.length_b   1.000
_cell.length_c   1.000
_cell.angle_alpha   90.00
_cell.angle_beta   90.00
_cell.angle_gamma   90.00
#
_symmetry.space_group_name_H-M   'P 1'
#
loop_
_entity.id
_entity.type
_entity.pdbx_description
1 polymer ?
#
loop_
_entity_poly.entity_id
_entity_poly.type
_entity_poly.pdbx_seq_one_letter_code
_entity_poly.pdbx_strand_id
1 'polypeptide(L)'
;MVYSNAVVTVSPTYLKETLCSGWLASTLIRHRDKYFGILNGIDAAMWNPATDVFLPAKFNGNPSLVAIEVISSTFNFLQKYFCQSSNKMVRRGGERAT
;
A
#
# COMPACT_ATOMS: atom_id res chain seq x y z
N MET A 1 -11.75 9.12 -2.90
CA MET A 1 -12.40 7.88 -2.41
C MET A 1 -13.54 7.42 -3.32
N VAL A 2 -14.59 8.23 -3.54
CA VAL A 2 -15.77 7.82 -4.33
C VAL A 2 -15.41 7.35 -5.75
N TYR A 3 -14.57 8.09 -6.46
CA TYR A 3 -14.13 7.78 -7.83
C TYR A 3 -12.90 6.86 -7.93
N SER A 4 -12.26 6.53 -6.81
CA SER A 4 -11.04 5.73 -6.78
C SER A 4 -11.40 4.24 -6.67
N ASN A 5 -10.71 3.38 -7.43
CA ASN A 5 -10.87 1.93 -7.36
C ASN A 5 -10.25 1.34 -6.08
N ALA A 6 -9.13 1.92 -5.63
CA ALA A 6 -8.46 1.57 -4.39
C ALA A 6 -7.85 2.82 -3.75
N VAL A 7 -7.74 2.82 -2.43
CA VAL A 7 -7.07 3.86 -1.63
C VAL A 7 -6.10 3.16 -0.69
N VAL A 8 -4.87 3.63 -0.63
CA VAL A 8 -3.82 3.04 0.22
C VAL A 8 -3.29 4.08 1.20
N THR A 9 -2.90 3.62 2.38
CA THR A 9 -2.09 4.38 3.34
C THR A 9 -0.79 3.64 3.62
N VAL A 10 0.26 4.40 3.95
CA VAL A 10 1.63 3.94 4.18
C VAL A 10 1.85 3.26 5.53
N SER A 11 0.78 3.11 6.32
CA SER A 11 0.83 2.49 7.64
C SER A 11 -0.45 1.69 7.91
N PRO A 12 -0.34 0.37 8.17
CA PRO A 12 -1.47 -0.45 8.59
C PRO A 12 -2.12 0.04 9.89
N THR A 13 -1.34 0.63 10.79
CA THR A 13 -1.85 1.20 12.04
C THR A 13 -2.64 2.48 11.76
N TYR A 14 -2.11 3.34 10.89
CA TYR A 14 -2.78 4.57 10.49
C TYR A 14 -4.12 4.30 9.77
N LEU A 15 -4.22 3.20 9.01
CA LEU A 15 -5.51 2.75 8.47
C LEU A 15 -6.55 2.56 9.57
N LYS A 16 -6.17 1.91 10.68
CA LYS A 16 -7.09 1.65 11.80
C LYS A 16 -7.48 2.95 12.51
N GLU A 17 -6.51 3.83 12.70
CA GLU A 17 -6.74 5.14 13.34
C GLU A 17 -7.70 6.01 12.52
N THR A 18 -7.51 6.06 11.20
CA THR A 18 -8.35 6.85 10.28
C THR A 18 -9.76 6.26 10.08
N LEU A 19 -9.96 4.97 10.37
CA LEU A 19 -11.28 4.36 10.44
C LEU A 19 -11.99 4.63 11.76
N CYS A 20 -11.25 4.87 12.84
CA CYS A 20 -11.82 5.09 14.17
C CYS A 20 -12.13 6.58 14.44
N SER A 21 -11.28 7.49 13.94
CA SER A 21 -11.44 8.92 14.15
C SER A 21 -11.03 9.76 12.95
N GLY A 22 -11.52 11.00 12.91
CA GLY A 22 -11.22 11.98 11.88
C GLY A 22 -12.43 12.32 11.00
N TRP A 23 -12.38 13.48 10.38
CA TRP A 23 -13.45 14.03 9.54
C TRP A 23 -13.81 13.16 8.33
N LEU A 24 -12.90 12.29 7.89
CA LEU A 24 -13.11 11.35 6.79
C LEU A 24 -13.56 9.95 7.24
N ALA A 25 -13.59 9.67 8.55
CA ALA A 25 -13.83 8.33 9.08
C ALA A 25 -15.15 7.73 8.56
N SER A 26 -16.24 8.51 8.55
CA SER A 26 -17.55 8.05 8.06
C SER A 26 -17.52 7.60 6.59
N THR A 27 -16.77 8.32 5.75
CA THR A 27 -16.58 8.00 4.34
C THR A 27 -15.64 6.82 4.16
N LEU A 28 -14.58 6.75 4.96
CA LEU A 28 -13.61 5.65 4.96
C LEU A 28 -14.25 4.33 5.39
N ILE A 29 -15.06 4.33 6.44
CA ILE A 29 -15.83 3.18 6.92
C ILE A 29 -16.78 2.68 5.82
N ARG A 30 -17.51 3.59 5.16
CA ARG A 30 -18.44 3.26 4.05
C ARG A 30 -17.74 2.59 2.87
N HIS A 31 -16.46 2.85 2.68
CA HIS A 31 -15.66 2.33 1.57
C HIS A 31 -14.45 1.52 2.06
N ARG A 32 -14.56 0.89 3.24
CA ARG A 32 -13.44 0.18 3.87
C ARG A 32 -12.89 -0.96 3.01
N ASP A 33 -13.75 -1.56 2.18
CA ASP A 33 -13.40 -2.71 1.32
C ASP A 33 -12.38 -2.35 0.23
N LYS A 34 -12.21 -1.06 -0.05
CA LYS A 34 -11.20 -0.54 -0.99
C LYS A 34 -10.12 0.30 -0.32
N TYR A 35 -10.03 0.29 1.01
CA TYR A 35 -9.04 1.03 1.78
C TYR A 35 -8.05 0.06 2.42
N PHE A 36 -6.76 0.23 2.12
CA PHE A 36 -5.70 -0.70 2.52
C PHE A 36 -4.53 0.02 3.15
N GLY A 37 -3.90 -0.61 4.13
CA GLY A 37 -2.71 -0.10 4.80
C GLY A 37 -1.55 -0.96 4.38
N ILE A 38 -0.61 -0.39 3.63
CA ILE A 38 0.57 -1.09 3.16
C ILE A 38 1.78 -0.35 3.70
N LEU A 39 2.62 -1.06 4.43
CA LEU A 39 3.80 -0.46 5.03
C LEU A 39 4.75 0.02 3.91
N ASN A 40 5.44 1.13 4.14
CA ASN A 40 6.52 1.55 3.25
C ASN A 40 7.73 0.64 3.46
N GLY A 41 8.30 0.17 2.35
CA GLY A 41 9.58 -0.51 2.37
C GLY A 41 10.72 0.49 2.17
N ILE A 42 11.91 0.14 2.67
CA ILE A 42 13.16 0.85 2.38
C ILE A 42 14.11 -0.10 1.67
N ASP A 43 14.98 0.43 0.81
CA ASP A 43 16.04 -0.38 0.21
C ASP A 43 17.11 -0.67 1.28
N ALA A 44 17.16 -1.91 1.77
CA ALA A 44 18.12 -2.35 2.78
C ALA A 44 19.54 -2.52 2.24
N ALA A 45 19.74 -2.57 0.92
CA ALA A 45 21.08 -2.58 0.32
C ALA A 45 21.67 -1.16 0.34
N MET A 46 20.84 -0.15 0.07
CA MET A 46 21.24 1.25 0.13
C MET A 46 21.30 1.78 1.58
N TRP A 47 20.33 1.41 2.42
CA TRP A 47 20.21 1.86 3.80
C TRP A 47 20.53 0.74 4.79
N ASN A 48 21.75 0.20 4.71
CA ASN A 48 22.22 -0.83 5.62
C ASN A 48 22.89 -0.21 6.86
N PRO A 49 22.26 -0.25 8.05
CA PRO A 49 22.80 0.36 9.25
C PRO A 49 24.08 -0.31 9.78
N ALA A 50 24.43 -1.50 9.29
CA ALA A 50 25.69 -2.17 9.61
C ALA A 50 26.87 -1.61 8.79
N THR A 51 26.61 -1.00 7.63
CA THR A 51 27.65 -0.49 6.72
C THR A 51 27.57 1.01 6.46
N ASP A 52 26.53 1.68 6.95
CA ASP A 52 26.33 3.12 6.80
C ASP A 52 27.47 3.91 7.48
N VAL A 53 28.13 4.76 6.69
CA VAL A 53 29.27 5.59 7.10
C VAL A 53 28.81 6.86 7.84
N PHE A 54 27.56 7.27 7.64
CA PHE A 54 26.98 8.45 8.29
C PHE A 54 26.43 8.15 9.69
N LEU A 55 26.34 6.87 10.07
CA LEU A 55 25.93 6.49 11.43
C LEU A 55 27.13 6.52 12.39
N PRO A 56 27.00 7.15 13.57
CA PRO A 56 28.07 7.23 14.56
C PRO A 56 28.41 5.87 15.19
N ALA A 57 27.49 4.90 15.12
CA ALA A 57 27.71 3.52 15.50
C ALA A 57 26.96 2.59 14.54
N LYS A 58 27.59 1.47 14.19
CA LYS A 58 27.00 0.46 13.30
C LYS A 58 26.02 -0.41 14.08
N PHE A 59 24.84 -0.63 13.51
CA PHE A 59 23.81 -1.48 14.12
C PHE A 59 23.64 -2.77 13.34
N ASN A 60 23.87 -3.88 14.03
CA ASN A 60 23.75 -5.23 13.48
C ASN A 60 22.36 -5.79 13.86
N GLY A 61 21.30 -5.26 13.26
CA GLY A 61 19.96 -5.86 13.33
C GLY A 61 19.72 -6.68 12.07
N ASN A 62 19.00 -7.81 12.14
CA ASN A 62 18.67 -8.60 10.96
C ASN A 62 17.80 -7.76 9.99
N PRO A 63 18.34 -7.19 8.90
CA PRO A 63 17.61 -6.23 8.08
C PRO A 63 16.78 -6.93 6.98
N SER A 64 16.99 -8.24 6.80
CA SER A 64 16.63 -8.95 5.58
C SER A 64 15.15 -9.33 5.47
N LEU A 65 14.43 -9.44 6.59
CA LEU A 65 13.06 -9.96 6.59
C LEU A 65 12.01 -8.85 6.46
N VAL A 66 12.20 -7.70 7.11
CA VAL A 66 11.13 -6.68 7.17
C VAL A 66 11.07 -5.82 5.91
N ALA A 67 12.21 -5.47 5.30
CA ALA A 67 12.24 -4.49 4.22
C ALA A 67 11.84 -5.08 2.85
N ILE A 68 12.34 -6.27 2.51
CA ILE A 68 12.13 -6.90 1.20
C ILE A 68 10.69 -7.41 1.05
N GLU A 69 10.11 -7.94 2.14
CA GLU A 69 8.74 -8.43 2.16
C GLU A 69 7.73 -7.29 1.95
N VAL A 70 8.03 -6.12 2.50
CA VAL A 70 7.18 -4.93 2.40
C VAL A 70 7.21 -4.28 1.01
N ILE A 71 8.38 -4.18 0.36
CA ILE A 71 8.47 -3.71 -1.03
C ILE A 71 7.78 -4.68 -1.99
N SER A 72 7.96 -5.99 -1.79
CA SER A 72 7.33 -7.00 -2.64
C SER A 72 5.81 -7.04 -2.46
N SER A 73 5.32 -6.87 -1.23
CA SER A 73 3.89 -6.84 -0.91
C SER A 73 3.19 -5.59 -1.48
N THR A 74 3.79 -4.40 -1.32
CA THR A 74 3.30 -3.16 -1.95
C THR A 74 3.27 -3.29 -3.48
N PHE A 75 4.35 -3.75 -4.10
CA PHE A 75 4.44 -3.89 -5.55
C PHE A 75 3.41 -4.88 -6.10
N ASN A 76 3.30 -6.07 -5.50
CA ASN A 76 2.34 -7.10 -5.92
C ASN A 76 0.89 -6.66 -5.74
N PHE A 77 0.58 -5.95 -4.65
CA PHE A 77 -0.73 -5.37 -4.43
C PHE A 77 -1.08 -4.38 -5.54
N LEU A 78 -0.20 -3.42 -5.83
CA LEU A 78 -0.43 -2.43 -6.90
C LEU A 78 -0.57 -3.13 -8.27
N GLN A 79 0.32 -4.07 -8.60
CA GLN A 79 0.24 -4.87 -9.84
C GLN A 79 -1.11 -5.59 -10.00
N LYS A 80 -1.59 -6.27 -8.95
CA LYS A 80 -2.88 -6.99 -8.98
C LYS A 80 -4.06 -6.03 -9.18
N TYR A 81 -4.07 -4.90 -8.49
CA TYR A 81 -5.15 -3.92 -8.59
C TYR A 81 -5.17 -3.18 -9.93
N PHE A 82 -4.00 -2.79 -10.46
CA PHE A 82 -3.92 -2.20 -11.81
C PHE A 82 -4.30 -3.21 -12.90
N CYS A 83 -3.87 -4.47 -12.78
CA CYS A 83 -4.23 -5.53 -13.74
C CYS A 83 -5.75 -5.86 -13.73
N GLN A 84 -6.40 -5.88 -12.57
CA GLN A 84 -7.85 -6.09 -12.47
C GLN A 84 -8.68 -4.91 -12.99
N SER A 85 -8.17 -3.67 -12.89
CA SER A 85 -8.87 -2.48 -13.39
C SER A 85 -9.01 -2.51 -14.92
N SER A 86 -7.97 -2.98 -15.63
CA SER A 86 -7.98 -3.12 -17.09
C SER A 86 -9.06 -4.09 -17.59
N ASN A 87 -9.31 -5.18 -16.87
CA ASN A 87 -10.33 -6.18 -17.25
C ASN A 87 -11.78 -5.73 -16.99
N LYS A 88 -12.02 -4.81 -16.03
CA LYS A 88 -13.37 -4.25 -15.78
C LYS A 88 -13.77 -3.17 -16.79
N MET A 89 -12.80 -2.47 -17.38
CA MET A 89 -13.07 -1.42 -18.36
C MET A 89 -13.47 -1.99 -19.73
N VAL A 90 -12.97 -3.17 -20.11
CA VAL A 90 -13.33 -3.85 -21.37
C VAL A 90 -14.77 -4.39 -21.36
N ARG A 91 -15.32 -4.78 -20.21
CA ARG A 91 -16.67 -5.36 -20.12
C ARG A 91 -17.83 -4.35 -20.06
N ARG A 92 -17.58 -3.05 -19.99
CA ARG A 92 -18.64 -2.01 -19.97
C ARG A 92 -18.94 -1.40 -21.34
N GLY A 93 -18.28 -1.85 -22.41
CA GLY A 93 -18.42 -1.29 -23.76
C GLY A 93 -19.39 -2.03 -24.71
N GLY A 94 -20.10 -3.07 -24.25
CA GLY A 94 -20.88 -3.93 -25.15
C GLY A 94 -22.19 -4.40 -24.56
N GLU A 95 -23.13 -3.49 -24.33
CA GLU A 95 -24.55 -3.86 -24.15
C GLU A 95 -25.44 -2.63 -24.43
N ARG A 96 -25.62 -2.33 -25.72
CA ARG A 96 -26.75 -1.54 -26.22
C ARG A 96 -26.98 -1.85 -27.70
N ALA A 97 -27.78 -2.88 -27.98
CA ALA A 97 -28.56 -3.03 -29.21
C ALA A 97 -29.49 -4.23 -29.09
N THR A 98 -30.71 -4.00 -28.62
CA THR A 98 -31.98 -4.51 -29.19
C THR A 98 -33.11 -3.72 -28.55
#